data_AF-A0A1H3VJP1-F1
#
_entry.id   AF-A0A1H3VJP1-F1
#
_cell.length_a   1.000
_cell.length_b   1.000
_cell.length_c   1.000
_cell.angle_alpha   90.00
_cell.angle_beta   90.00
_cell.angle_gamma   90.00
#
_symmetry.space_group_name_H-M   'P 1'
#
loop_
_entity.id
_entity.type
_entity.pdbx_description
1 polymer ?
#
loop_
_entity_poly.entity_id
_entity_poly.type
_entity_poly.pdbx_seq_one_letter_code
_entity_poly.pdbx_strand_id
1 'polypeptide(L)'
;MVLKNKWVFLGINFTVVTLLFFMRAPVYDLFHYINQTFYVAFFYLFGGLLLWVIRGGFFDTITYSFRRFYHRVAKTADYMEDWKKKPLPSQTIDGKILKFFLFQGIFMNFGMVAMLIYYYQG
;
A
#
# COMPACT_ATOMS: atom_id res chain seq x y z
N MET A 1 11.64 0.14 16.28
CA MET A 1 10.93 0.84 17.37
C MET A 1 9.89 1.87 16.88
N VAL A 2 9.99 2.37 15.64
CA VAL A 2 9.18 3.50 15.13
C VAL A 2 7.70 3.18 14.88
N LEU A 3 7.32 1.91 14.64
CA LEU A 3 5.94 1.49 14.34
C LEU A 3 4.95 1.49 15.53
N LYS A 4 5.36 1.92 16.74
CA LYS A 4 4.51 1.75 17.94
C LYS A 4 3.29 2.68 17.94
N ASN A 5 3.37 3.87 17.34
CA ASN A 5 2.28 4.84 17.40
C ASN A 5 1.72 5.20 16.03
N LYS A 6 0.76 4.38 15.55
CA LYS A 6 0.10 4.53 14.24
C LYS A 6 -0.62 5.88 14.09
N TRP A 7 -1.09 6.45 15.20
CA TRP A 7 -1.76 7.75 15.24
C TRP A 7 -0.80 8.92 15.02
N VAL A 8 0.43 8.83 15.53
CA VAL A 8 1.46 9.86 15.28
C VAL A 8 1.81 9.90 13.80
N PHE A 9 1.96 8.74 13.16
CA PHE A 9 2.19 8.68 11.71
C PHE A 9 1.03 9.27 10.90
N LEU A 10 -0.20 9.08 11.36
CA LEU A 10 -1.37 9.67 10.72
C LEU A 10 -1.32 11.21 10.84
N GLY A 11 -0.98 11.75 12.02
CA GLY A 11 -0.76 13.18 12.19
C GLY A 11 0.38 13.74 11.32
N ILE A 12 1.48 12.99 11.20
CA ILE A 12 2.58 13.34 10.30
C ILE A 12 2.11 13.36 8.84
N ASN A 13 1.33 12.37 8.41
CA ASN A 13 0.78 12.32 7.06
C ASN A 13 -0.11 13.52 6.76
N PHE A 14 -1.00 13.91 7.67
CA PHE A 14 -1.80 15.13 7.52
C PHE A 14 -0.92 16.38 7.49
N THR A 15 0.13 16.45 8.32
CA THR A 15 1.08 17.56 8.27
C THR A 15 1.78 17.65 6.90
N VAL A 16 2.20 16.51 6.35
CA VAL A 16 2.80 16.43 5.01
C VAL A 16 1.80 16.87 3.93
N VAL A 17 0.55 16.41 3.99
CA VAL A 17 -0.51 16.84 3.07
C VAL A 17 -0.72 18.35 3.14
N THR A 18 -0.77 18.93 4.35
CA THR A 18 -0.91 20.37 4.54
C THR A 18 0.28 21.14 3.96
N LEU A 19 1.51 20.69 4.19
CA LEU A 19 2.70 21.30 3.59
C LEU A 19 2.68 21.21 2.06
N LEU A 20 2.33 20.05 1.50
CA LEU A 20 2.20 19.86 0.06
C LEU A 20 1.12 20.76 -0.53
N PHE A 21 0.00 20.92 0.16
CA PHE A 21 -1.05 21.87 -0.23
C PHE A 21 -0.53 23.30 -0.27
N PHE A 22 0.16 23.77 0.77
CA PHE A 22 0.72 25.13 0.78
C PHE A 22 1.73 25.38 -0.35
N MET A 23 2.50 24.36 -0.74
CA MET A 23 3.52 24.48 -1.79
C MET A 23 2.99 24.33 -3.21
N ARG A 24 1.94 23.52 -3.43
CA ARG A 24 1.46 23.14 -4.78
C ARG A 24 0.06 23.63 -5.12
N ALA A 25 -0.72 24.13 -4.17
CA ALA A 25 -2.08 24.57 -4.46
C ALA A 25 -2.04 25.85 -5.33
N PRO A 26 -2.65 25.85 -6.52
CA PRO A 26 -2.78 27.05 -7.34
C PRO A 26 -3.77 28.04 -6.70
N VAL A 27 -4.75 27.54 -5.96
CA VAL A 27 -5.74 28.30 -5.21
C VAL A 27 -5.90 27.66 -3.83
N TYR A 28 -5.92 28.48 -2.79
CA TYR A 28 -6.10 28.02 -1.40
C TYR A 28 -7.59 27.83 -1.08
N ASP A 29 -8.19 26.80 -1.68
CA ASP A 29 -9.57 26.38 -1.39
C ASP A 29 -9.62 24.95 -0.83
N LEU A 30 -10.80 24.58 -0.31
CA LEU A 30 -11.04 23.26 0.25
C LEU A 30 -10.93 22.14 -0.82
N PHE A 31 -11.29 22.45 -2.07
CA PHE A 31 -11.24 21.48 -3.17
C PHE A 31 -9.81 21.01 -3.48
N HIS A 32 -8.86 21.93 -3.55
CA HIS A 32 -7.45 21.62 -3.78
C HIS A 32 -6.86 20.87 -2.58
N TYR A 33 -7.30 21.16 -1.35
CA TYR A 33 -6.87 20.42 -0.16
C TYR A 33 -7.38 18.97 -0.17
N ILE A 34 -8.64 18.76 -0.57
CA ILE A 34 -9.23 17.43 -0.79
C ILE A 34 -8.42 16.67 -1.85
N ASN A 35 -8.07 17.32 -2.97
CA ASN A 35 -7.27 16.68 -4.01
C ASN A 35 -5.87 16.25 -3.53
N GLN A 36 -5.17 17.10 -2.77
CA GLN A 36 -3.87 16.70 -2.20
C GLN A 36 -4.02 15.54 -1.21
N THR A 37 -5.04 15.59 -0.36
CA THR A 37 -5.35 14.48 0.57
C THR A 37 -5.66 13.19 -0.20
N PHE A 38 -6.40 13.28 -1.30
CA PHE A 38 -6.72 12.15 -2.16
C PHE A 38 -5.46 11.49 -2.74
N TYR A 39 -4.51 12.25 -3.28
CA TYR A 39 -3.28 11.66 -3.85
C TYR A 39 -2.47 10.88 -2.80
N VAL A 40 -2.36 11.41 -1.59
CA VAL A 40 -1.63 10.73 -0.50
C VAL A 40 -2.41 9.53 0.02
N ALA A 41 -3.72 9.67 0.22
CA ALA A 41 -4.59 8.56 0.61
C ALA A 41 -4.56 7.42 -0.43
N PHE A 42 -4.59 7.76 -1.72
CA PHE A 42 -4.50 6.83 -2.83
C PHE A 42 -3.18 6.05 -2.80
N PHE A 43 -2.05 6.73 -2.57
CA PHE A 43 -0.74 6.07 -2.44
C PHE A 43 -0.75 5.01 -1.32
N TYR A 44 -1.25 5.35 -0.14
CA TYR A 44 -1.31 4.41 1.00
C TYR A 44 -2.29 3.28 0.77
N LEU A 45 -3.47 3.57 0.22
CA LEU A 45 -4.53 2.58 0.00
C LEU A 45 -4.14 1.63 -1.13
N PHE A 46 -3.67 2.15 -2.26
CA PHE A 46 -3.19 1.35 -3.38
C PHE A 46 -1.97 0.51 -3.00
N GLY A 47 -0.98 1.10 -2.33
CA GLY A 47 0.17 0.37 -1.80
C GLY A 47 -0.24 -0.71 -0.80
N GLY A 48 -1.18 -0.40 0.11
CA GLY A 48 -1.74 -1.37 1.05
C GLY A 48 -2.46 -2.53 0.36
N LEU A 49 -3.25 -2.26 -0.67
CA LEU A 49 -3.92 -3.29 -1.47
C LEU A 49 -2.92 -4.15 -2.24
N LEU A 50 -1.89 -3.57 -2.85
CA LEU A 50 -0.83 -4.33 -3.51
C LEU A 50 -0.12 -5.27 -2.52
N LEU A 51 0.27 -4.75 -1.35
CA LEU A 51 0.86 -5.56 -0.29
C LEU A 51 -0.11 -6.66 0.19
N TRP A 52 -1.41 -6.36 0.22
CA TRP A 52 -2.44 -7.32 0.61
C TRP A 52 -2.54 -8.48 -0.39
N VAL A 53 -2.53 -8.19 -1.70
CA VAL A 53 -2.55 -9.19 -2.77
C VAL A 53 -1.27 -10.04 -2.76
N ILE A 54 -0.10 -9.41 -2.59
CA ILE A 54 1.17 -10.13 -2.53
C ILE A 54 1.23 -11.05 -1.31
N ARG A 55 0.86 -10.54 -0.13
CA ARG A 55 0.82 -11.34 1.10
C ARG A 55 -0.28 -12.41 1.06
N GLY A 56 -1.38 -12.16 0.37
CA GLY A 56 -2.51 -13.07 0.23
C GLY A 56 -2.20 -14.36 -0.55
N GLY A 57 -0.99 -14.52 -1.06
CA GLY A 57 -0.56 -15.73 -1.75
C GLY A 57 -0.95 -15.78 -3.23
N PHE A 58 -1.52 -14.71 -3.79
CA PHE A 58 -1.83 -14.62 -5.22
C PHE A 58 -0.58 -14.88 -6.08
N PHE A 59 0.53 -14.22 -5.73
CA PHE A 59 1.81 -14.41 -6.41
C PHE A 59 2.47 -15.75 -6.08
N ASP A 60 2.15 -16.37 -4.94
CA ASP A 60 2.63 -17.70 -4.60
C ASP A 60 2.00 -18.75 -5.52
N THR A 61 0.70 -18.63 -5.80
CA THR A 61 -0.01 -19.51 -6.75
C THR A 61 0.58 -19.41 -8.15
N ILE A 62 0.88 -18.19 -8.62
CA ILE A 62 1.54 -17.97 -9.91
C ILE A 62 2.93 -18.61 -9.91
N THR A 63 3.73 -18.36 -8.87
CA THR A 63 5.08 -18.92 -8.72
C THR A 63 5.05 -20.45 -8.71
N TYR A 64 4.10 -21.05 -8.01
CA TYR A 64 3.92 -22.50 -7.95
C TYR A 64 3.55 -23.09 -9.32
N SER A 65 2.65 -22.43 -10.07
CA SER A 65 2.29 -22.84 -11.43
C SER A 65 3.48 -22.83 -12.38
N PHE A 66 4.31 -21.77 -12.35
CA PHE A 66 5.54 -21.72 -13.15
C PHE A 66 6.54 -22.80 -12.73
N ARG A 67 6.73 -23.04 -11.42
CA ARG A 67 7.61 -24.12 -10.92
C ARG A 67 7.15 -25.49 -11.43
N ARG A 68 5.85 -25.77 -11.39
CA ARG A 68 5.29 -27.05 -11.87
C ARG A 68 5.43 -27.21 -13.38
N PHE A 69 5.23 -26.13 -14.15
CA PHE A 69 5.43 -26.14 -15.59
C PHE A 69 6.89 -26.37 -15.95
N TYR A 70 7.81 -25.63 -15.33
CA TYR A 70 9.25 -25.74 -15.59
C TYR A 70 9.79 -27.13 -15.21
N HIS A 71 9.32 -27.72 -14.10
CA HIS A 71 9.67 -29.10 -13.72
C HIS A 71 9.24 -30.15 -14.76
N ARG A 72 8.15 -29.91 -15.50
CA ARG A 72 7.72 -30.83 -16.56
C ARG A 72 8.51 -30.64 -17.87
N VAL A 73 9.04 -29.44 -18.10
CA VAL A 73 9.68 -29.06 -19.37
C VAL A 73 11.21 -29.15 -19.31
N ALA A 74 11.83 -28.74 -18.20
CA ALA A 74 13.27 -28.79 -17.99
C ALA A 74 13.67 -30.08 -17.28
N LYS A 75 14.40 -30.97 -17.97
CA LYS A 75 15.01 -32.20 -17.40
C LYS A 75 16.22 -31.93 -16.48
N THR A 76 16.46 -30.68 -16.09
CA THR A 76 17.65 -30.26 -15.34
C THR A 76 17.28 -30.09 -13.86
N ALA A 77 17.43 -31.18 -13.09
CA ALA A 77 17.03 -31.24 -11.68
C ALA A 77 17.87 -30.32 -10.75
N ASP A 78 19.13 -30.05 -11.11
CA ASP A 78 20.12 -29.42 -10.22
C ASP A 78 19.81 -27.95 -9.89
N TYR A 79 19.36 -27.16 -10.89
CA TYR A 79 19.03 -25.75 -10.68
C TYR A 79 17.79 -25.51 -9.80
N MET A 80 17.01 -26.54 -9.52
CA MET A 80 15.73 -26.43 -8.80
C MET A 80 15.88 -26.53 -7.27
N GLU A 81 16.95 -27.12 -6.75
CA GLU A 81 17.18 -27.18 -5.30
C GLU A 81 17.43 -25.79 -4.70
N ASP A 82 18.15 -24.92 -5.42
CA ASP A 82 18.42 -23.55 -5.00
C ASP A 82 17.17 -22.67 -5.02
N TRP A 83 16.26 -22.92 -5.96
CA TRP A 83 14.99 -22.19 -6.06
C TRP A 83 13.97 -22.61 -5.01
N LYS A 84 14.03 -23.84 -4.49
CA LYS A 84 13.19 -24.29 -3.36
C LYS A 84 13.52 -23.57 -2.05
N LYS A 85 14.77 -23.14 -1.87
CA LYS A 85 15.23 -22.44 -0.66
C LYS A 85 14.85 -20.96 -0.62
N LYS A 86 14.40 -20.38 -1.75
CA LYS A 86 13.99 -18.96 -1.80
C LYS A 86 12.62 -18.75 -1.16
N PRO A 87 12.47 -17.74 -0.28
CA PRO A 87 11.19 -17.43 0.36
C PRO A 87 10.13 -17.08 -0.68
N LEU A 88 8.89 -17.45 -0.39
CA LEU A 88 7.77 -17.10 -1.25
C LEU A 88 7.49 -15.59 -1.20
N PRO A 89 6.99 -14.97 -2.29
CA PRO A 89 6.59 -13.57 -2.29
C PRO A 89 5.73 -13.17 -1.09
N SER A 90 4.78 -14.01 -0.66
CA SER A 90 3.97 -13.75 0.54
C SER A 90 4.76 -13.65 1.85
N GLN A 91 5.89 -14.36 1.95
CA GLN A 91 6.76 -14.40 3.12
C GLN A 91 7.74 -13.24 3.16
N THR A 92 7.95 -12.55 2.03
CA THR A 92 8.84 -11.38 1.96
C THR A 92 8.22 -10.12 2.60
N ILE A 93 6.91 -10.07 2.76
CA ILE A 93 6.20 -8.89 3.29
C ILE A 93 5.86 -9.09 4.76
N ASP A 94 6.31 -8.17 5.64
CA ASP A 94 5.87 -8.13 7.03
C ASP A 94 4.40 -7.67 7.13
N GLY A 95 3.61 -8.40 7.91
CA GLY A 95 2.19 -8.12 8.14
C GLY A 95 1.98 -6.82 8.90
N LYS A 96 2.99 -6.35 9.65
CA LYS A 96 2.98 -5.04 10.29
C LYS A 96 3.01 -3.91 9.26
N ILE A 97 3.80 -4.05 8.19
CA ILE A 97 3.88 -3.05 7.10
C ILE A 97 2.54 -3.01 6.36
N LEU A 98 1.97 -4.17 6.02
CA LEU A 98 0.65 -4.25 5.42
C LEU A 98 -0.43 -3.55 6.26
N LYS A 99 -0.52 -3.92 7.55
CA LYS A 99 -1.50 -3.31 8.48
C LYS A 99 -1.27 -1.81 8.65
N PHE A 100 -0.03 -1.35 8.57
CA PHE A 100 0.31 0.07 8.62
C PHE A 100 -0.19 0.82 7.38
N PHE A 101 0.12 0.32 6.18
CA PHE A 101 -0.33 0.94 4.92
C PHE A 101 -1.86 0.99 4.81
N LEU A 102 -2.54 -0.12 5.11
CA LEU A 102 -4.00 -0.17 5.07
C LEU A 102 -4.63 0.77 6.12
N PHE A 103 -4.09 0.82 7.33
CA PHE A 103 -4.61 1.72 8.38
C PHE A 103 -4.47 3.19 7.96
N GLN A 104 -3.30 3.60 7.46
CA GLN A 104 -3.08 4.97 6.97
C GLN A 104 -4.02 5.28 5.80
N GLY A 105 -4.09 4.38 4.81
CA GLY A 105 -4.93 4.55 3.62
C GLY A 105 -6.41 4.69 3.96
N ILE A 106 -6.96 3.81 4.80
CA ILE A 106 -8.38 3.84 5.19
C ILE A 106 -8.72 5.12 5.95
N PHE A 107 -7.93 5.50 6.95
CA PHE A 107 -8.22 6.68 7.74
C PHE A 107 -8.08 7.98 6.94
N MET A 108 -7.06 8.10 6.10
CA MET A 108 -6.92 9.27 5.23
C MET A 108 -8.05 9.34 4.20
N ASN A 109 -8.48 8.19 3.66
CA ASN A 109 -9.62 8.13 2.75
C ASN A 109 -10.92 8.53 3.44
N PHE A 110 -11.16 8.06 4.67
CA PHE A 110 -12.34 8.44 5.45
C PHE A 110 -12.35 9.95 5.76
N GLY A 111 -11.20 10.52 6.14
CA GLY A 111 -11.06 11.96 6.35
C GLY A 111 -11.33 12.76 5.07
N MET A 112 -10.82 12.29 3.93
CA MET A 112 -11.05 12.90 2.62
C MET A 112 -12.53 12.83 2.21
N VAL A 113 -13.21 11.69 2.40
CA VAL A 113 -14.65 11.55 2.14
C VAL A 113 -15.47 12.46 3.05
N ALA A 114 -15.10 12.59 4.32
CA ALA A 114 -15.77 13.53 5.23
C ALA A 114 -15.63 14.99 4.76
N MET A 115 -14.45 15.38 4.28
CA MET A 115 -14.22 16.70 3.68
C MET A 115 -15.02 16.91 2.39
N LEU A 116 -15.13 15.88 1.54
CA LEU A 116 -15.97 15.92 0.33
C LEU A 116 -17.45 16.10 0.67
N ILE A 117 -17.97 15.35 1.64
CA ILE A 117 -19.36 15.49 2.08
C ILE A 117 -19.61 16.91 2.57
N TYR A 118 -18.71 17.45 3.39
CA TYR A 118 -18.81 18.82 3.86
C TYR A 118 -18.76 19.85 2.71
N TYR A 119 -17.88 19.64 1.73
CA TYR A 119 -17.76 20.52 0.56
C TYR A 119 -19.04 20.58 -0.29
N TYR A 120 -19.77 19.47 -0.41
CA TYR A 120 -21.02 19.42 -1.20
C TYR A 120 -22.29 19.77 -0.39
N GLN A 121 -22.20 19.93 0.92
CA GLN A 121 -23.32 20.37 1.76
C GLN A 121 -23.45 21.89 1.87
N GLY A 122 -22.41 22.63 1.48
CA GLY A 122 -22.43 24.10 1.30
C GLY A 122 -22.66 24.48 -0.15
#